data_AF-A0A1N6J065-F1
#
_entry.id   AF-A0A1N6J065-F1
#
_cell.length_a   1.000
_cell.length_b   1.000
_cell.length_c   1.000
_cell.angle_alpha   90.00
_cell.angle_beta   90.00
_cell.angle_gamma   90.00
#
_symmetry.space_group_name_H-M   'P 1'
#
loop_
_entity.id
_entity.type
_entity.pdbx_description
1 polymer ?
#
loop_
_entity_poly.entity_id
_entity_poly.type
_entity_poly.pdbx_seq_one_letter_code
_entity_poly.pdbx_strand_id
1 'polypeptide(L)'
;MIALILFFVISFALIYSLWRLNRIPSNSTLLFLKFIFFLFLGTQFWAIFQHGTQTAGVAARIPFFEAFIVCTMNLPNPTIQWASLFFFILTLVFCLPKRVIK
;
A
#
# COMPACT_ATOMS: atom_id res chain seq x y z
N MET A 1 20.45 2.72 -2.74
CA MET A 1 20.37 1.80 -1.59
C MET A 1 19.57 2.38 -0.43
N ILE A 2 19.86 3.62 0.03
CA ILE A 2 19.12 4.27 1.13
C ILE A 2 17.61 4.35 0.86
N ALA A 3 17.19 4.77 -0.34
CA ALA A 3 15.78 4.85 -0.72
C ALA A 3 15.03 3.50 -0.63
N LEU A 4 15.72 2.40 -0.94
CA LEU A 4 15.16 1.05 -0.86
C LEU A 4 14.97 0.65 0.61
N ILE A 5 15.98 0.85 1.45
CA ILE A 5 15.88 0.58 2.89
C ILE A 5 14.73 1.40 3.50
N LEU A 6 14.65 2.70 3.17
CA LEU A 6 13.58 3.58 3.62
C LEU A 6 12.21 3.05 3.18
N PHE A 7 12.06 2.63 1.92
CA PHE A 7 10.82 2.06 1.41
C PHE A 7 10.40 0.81 2.18
N PHE A 8 11.32 -0.12 2.44
CA PHE A 8 11.03 -1.32 3.21
C PHE A 8 10.62 -0.99 4.64
N VAL A 9 11.37 -0.13 5.34
CA VAL A 9 11.09 0.26 6.73
C VAL A 9 9.72 0.92 6.85
N ILE A 10 9.41 1.89 5.99
CA ILE A 10 8.12 2.59 6.00
C ILE A 10 6.98 1.62 5.64
N SER A 11 7.16 0.77 4.63
CA SER A 11 6.13 -0.19 4.21
C SER A 11 5.81 -1.19 5.32
N PHE A 12 6.83 -1.74 5.99
CA PHE A 12 6.63 -2.61 7.15
C PHE A 12 5.93 -1.89 8.31
N ALA A 13 6.32 -0.66 8.62
CA ALA A 13 5.69 0.13 9.67
C ALA A 13 4.21 0.41 9.39
N LEU A 14 3.86 0.73 8.14
CA LEU A 14 2.49 0.96 7.70
C LEU A 14 1.65 -0.32 7.77
N ILE A 15 2.15 -1.43 7.23
CA ILE A 15 1.46 -2.73 7.27
C ILE A 15 1.26 -3.18 8.71
N TYR A 16 2.28 -3.06 9.56
CA TYR A 16 2.18 -3.39 10.98
C TYR A 16 1.13 -2.53 11.69
N SER A 17 1.09 -1.23 11.41
CA SER A 17 0.11 -0.31 11.98
C SER A 17 -1.32 -0.67 11.54
N LEU A 18 -1.52 -0.96 10.26
CA LEU A 18 -2.82 -1.38 9.71
C LEU A 18 -3.27 -2.72 10.30
N TRP A 19 -2.36 -3.69 10.39
CA TRP A 19 -2.61 -4.98 11.03
C TRP A 19 -3.02 -4.83 12.50
N ARG A 20 -2.31 -3.97 13.25
CA ARG A 20 -2.62 -3.68 14.65
C ARG A 20 -3.99 -3.01 14.79
N LEU A 21 -4.32 -2.04 13.94
CA LEU A 21 -5.63 -1.39 13.92
C LEU A 21 -6.76 -2.40 13.62
N ASN A 22 -6.54 -3.33 12.70
CA ASN A 22 -7.52 -4.35 12.35
C ASN A 22 -7.85 -5.31 13.50
N ARG A 23 -6.92 -5.55 14.44
CA ARG A 23 -7.16 -6.40 15.62
C ARG A 23 -8.08 -5.78 16.67
N ILE A 24 -8.27 -4.45 16.65
CA ILE A 24 -9.13 -3.77 17.63
C ILE A 24 -10.60 -4.06 17.27
N PRO A 25 -11.45 -4.50 18.22
CA PRO A 25 -12.88 -4.68 17.95
C PRO A 25 -13.48 -3.35 17.48
N SER A 26 -14.25 -3.40 16.40
CA SER A 26 -14.73 -2.19 15.72
C SER A 26 -16.22 -2.25 15.44
N ASN A 27 -16.90 -1.14 15.73
CA ASN A 27 -18.26 -0.87 15.27
C ASN A 27 -18.28 -0.68 13.73
N SER A 28 -19.47 -0.74 13.12
CA SER A 28 -19.63 -0.66 11.66
C SER A 28 -18.91 0.55 11.02
N THR A 29 -18.95 1.72 11.65
CA THR A 29 -18.25 2.93 11.16
C THR A 29 -16.72 2.79 11.18
N LEU A 30 -16.17 2.21 12.26
CA LEU A 30 -14.73 1.95 12.36
C LEU A 30 -14.27 0.88 11.38
N LEU A 31 -15.12 -0.12 11.10
CA LEU A 31 -14.83 -1.13 10.09
C LEU A 31 -14.78 -0.53 8.68
N PHE A 32 -15.69 0.40 8.36
CA PHE A 32 -15.65 1.15 7.11
C PHE A 32 -14.38 2.00 6.98
N LEU A 33 -13.98 2.70 8.05
CA LEU A 33 -12.75 3.49 8.05
C LEU A 33 -11.50 2.63 7.85
N LYS A 34 -11.43 1.46 8.50
CA LYS A 34 -10.36 0.47 8.29
C LYS A 34 -10.31 -0.02 6.85
N PHE A 35 -11.47 -0.23 6.23
CA PHE A 35 -11.57 -0.63 4.83
C PHE A 35 -11.08 0.46 3.88
N ILE A 36 -11.43 1.73 4.12
CA ILE A 36 -10.87 2.86 3.36
C ILE A 36 -9.35 2.89 3.48
N PHE A 37 -8.81 2.78 4.70
CA PHE A 37 -7.36 2.84 4.92
C PHE A 37 -6.62 1.65 4.29
N PHE A 38 -7.23 0.46 4.31
CA PHE A 38 -6.77 -0.71 3.58
C PHE A 38 -6.74 -0.48 2.06
N LEU A 39 -7.84 0.04 1.49
CA LEU A 39 -7.91 0.36 0.06
C LEU A 39 -6.88 1.42 -0.32
N PHE A 40 -6.68 2.42 0.52
CA PHE A 40 -5.70 3.48 0.32
C PHE A 40 -4.28 2.91 0.21
N LEU A 41 -3.86 2.11 1.21
CA LEU A 41 -2.54 1.48 1.21
C LEU A 41 -2.37 0.47 0.08
N GLY A 42 -3.38 -0.36 -0.18
CA GLY A 42 -3.37 -1.33 -1.27
C GLY A 42 -3.22 -0.65 -2.63
N THR A 43 -4.03 0.37 -2.90
CA THR A 43 -3.99 1.11 -4.16
C THR A 43 -2.64 1.80 -4.36
N GLN A 44 -2.04 2.32 -3.28
CA GLN A 44 -0.69 2.91 -3.32
C GLN A 44 0.37 1.90 -3.75
N PHE A 45 0.45 0.73 -3.12
CA PHE A 45 1.42 -0.30 -3.50
C PHE A 45 1.22 -0.84 -4.91
N TRP A 46 -0.05 -1.00 -5.32
CA TRP A 46 -0.41 -1.42 -6.67
C TRP A 46 -0.05 -0.37 -7.72
N ALA A 47 -0.30 0.92 -7.45
CA ALA A 47 0.04 2.00 -8.36
C ALA A 47 1.55 2.18 -8.52
N ILE A 48 2.34 1.98 -7.45
CA ILE A 48 3.81 1.98 -7.54
C ILE A 48 4.30 0.83 -8.43
N PHE A 49 3.71 -0.36 -8.30
CA PHE A 49 4.05 -1.51 -9.13
C PHE A 49 3.75 -1.24 -10.61
N GLN A 50 2.59 -0.63 -10.91
CA GLN A 50 2.17 -0.28 -12.26
C GLN A 50 2.82 1.01 -12.81
N HIS A 51 3.61 1.74 -12.03
CA HIS A 51 4.13 3.03 -12.47
C HIS A 51 4.99 2.87 -13.74
N GLY A 52 4.70 3.64 -14.78
CA GLY A 52 5.35 3.53 -16.08
C GLY A 52 4.70 2.52 -17.05
N THR A 53 3.66 1.79 -16.63
CA THR A 53 2.81 1.00 -17.53
C THR A 53 1.57 1.79 -17.96
N GLN A 54 0.95 1.35 -19.06
CA GLN A 54 -0.34 1.86 -19.51
C GLN A 54 -1.41 0.80 -19.27
N THR A 55 -2.46 1.16 -18.55
CA THR A 55 -3.64 0.31 -18.36
C THR A 55 -4.76 0.88 -19.22
N ALA A 56 -5.28 0.09 -20.17
CA ALA A 56 -6.34 0.53 -21.09
C ALA A 56 -6.03 1.86 -21.83
N GLY A 57 -4.76 2.06 -22.21
CA GLY A 57 -4.31 3.28 -22.90
C GLY A 57 -4.11 4.50 -21.99
N VAL A 58 -4.37 4.38 -20.69
CA VAL A 58 -4.13 5.43 -19.70
C VAL A 58 -2.88 5.10 -18.88
N ALA A 59 -1.97 6.06 -18.76
CA ALA A 59 -0.77 5.91 -17.93
C ALA A 59 -1.17 5.70 -16.46
N ALA A 60 -0.63 4.64 -15.84
CA ALA A 60 -0.84 4.39 -14.43
C ALA A 60 -0.19 5.50 -13.60
N ARG A 61 -0.98 6.14 -12.75
CA ARG A 61 -0.53 7.22 -11.85
C ARG A 61 -0.58 6.78 -10.41
N ILE A 62 0.35 7.31 -9.62
CA ILE A 62 0.36 7.09 -8.18
C ILE A 62 -0.63 8.09 -7.56
N PRO A 63 -1.71 7.64 -6.89
CA PRO A 63 -2.83 8.53 -6.56
C PRO A 63 -2.50 9.58 -5.49
N PHE A 64 -1.46 9.37 -4.69
CA PHE A 64 -1.06 10.25 -3.60
C PHE A 64 0.46 10.41 -3.57
N PHE A 65 0.92 11.64 -3.38
CA PHE A 65 2.34 12.00 -3.26
C PHE A 65 3.22 11.50 -4.42
N GLU A 66 2.67 11.44 -5.64
CA GLU A 66 3.37 10.92 -6.84
C GLU A 66 4.76 11.53 -7.02
N ALA A 67 4.87 12.87 -7.04
CA ALA A 67 6.16 13.54 -7.22
C ALA A 67 7.19 13.19 -6.14
N PHE A 68 6.74 13.07 -4.88
CA PHE A 68 7.60 12.71 -3.77
C PHE A 68 8.06 11.24 -3.87
N ILE A 69 7.14 10.33 -4.19
CA ILE A 69 7.43 8.89 -4.31
C ILE A 69 8.35 8.65 -5.51
N VAL A 70 8.06 9.25 -6.67
CA VAL A 70 8.86 9.11 -7.89
C VAL A 70 10.27 9.66 -7.67
N CYS A 71 10.41 10.83 -7.05
CA CYS A 71 11.72 11.45 -6.79
C CYS A 71 12.51 10.67 -5.73
N THR A 72 11.88 10.29 -4.61
CA THR A 72 12.56 9.61 -3.50
C THR A 72 12.96 8.18 -3.86
N MET A 73 12.13 7.48 -4.63
CA MET A 73 12.34 6.07 -5.01
C MET A 73 12.99 5.91 -6.39
N ASN A 74 13.19 7.00 -7.11
CA ASN A 74 13.76 7.03 -8.47
C ASN A 74 13.02 6.06 -9.41
N LEU A 75 11.69 6.20 -9.50
CA LEU A 75 10.86 5.37 -10.37
C LEU A 75 11.01 5.78 -11.84
N PRO A 76 10.98 4.83 -12.81
CA PRO A 76 10.74 3.40 -12.63
C PRO A 76 12.00 2.65 -12.14
N ASN A 77 11.84 1.92 -11.04
CA ASN A 77 12.88 1.06 -10.49
C ASN A 77 12.30 -0.36 -10.31
N PRO A 78 12.78 -1.36 -11.06
CA PRO A 78 12.17 -2.69 -11.06
C PRO A 78 12.19 -3.34 -9.67
N THR A 79 13.24 -3.14 -8.88
CA THR A 79 13.34 -3.71 -7.54
C THR A 79 12.26 -3.17 -6.61
N ILE A 80 11.96 -1.86 -6.69
CA ILE A 80 10.94 -1.22 -5.84
C ILE A 80 9.54 -1.59 -6.33
N GLN A 81 9.31 -1.71 -7.63
CA GLN A 81 8.05 -2.17 -8.20
C GLN A 81 7.69 -3.59 -7.75
N TRP A 82 8.62 -4.54 -7.87
CA TRP A 82 8.38 -5.90 -7.40
C TRP A 82 8.25 -5.98 -5.87
N ALA A 83 9.01 -5.18 -5.13
CA ALA A 83 8.86 -5.08 -3.68
C ALA A 83 7.48 -4.49 -3.30
N SER A 84 6.95 -3.51 -4.04
CA SER A 84 5.63 -2.95 -3.76
C SER A 84 4.53 -3.97 -4.05
N LEU A 85 4.65 -4.80 -5.08
CA LEU A 85 3.74 -5.91 -5.31
C LEU A 85 3.75 -6.93 -4.14
N PHE A 86 4.94 -7.25 -3.62
CA PHE A 86 5.05 -8.11 -2.44
C PHE A 86 4.33 -7.50 -1.22
N PHE A 87 4.54 -6.21 -0.95
CA PHE A 87 3.84 -5.51 0.14
C PHE A 87 2.33 -5.38 -0.09
N PHE A 88 1.88 -5.25 -1.34
CA PHE A 88 0.48 -5.29 -1.69
C PHE A 88 -0.14 -6.64 -1.31
N ILE A 89 0.49 -7.75 -1.69
CA ILE A 89 0.03 -9.11 -1.34
C ILE A 89 0.00 -9.30 0.19
N LEU A 90 1.06 -8.88 0.90
CA LEU A 90 1.07 -8.92 2.37
C LEU A 90 -0.10 -8.14 2.96
N THR A 91 -0.38 -6.94 2.44
CA THR A 91 -1.51 -6.12 2.88
C THR A 91 -2.83 -6.85 2.65
N LEU A 92 -3.04 -7.45 1.48
CA LEU A 92 -4.25 -8.23 1.18
C LEU A 92 -4.43 -9.42 2.14
N VAL A 93 -3.37 -10.17 2.44
CA VAL A 93 -3.47 -11.38 3.26
C VAL A 93 -3.64 -11.05 4.75
N PHE A 94 -2.84 -10.13 5.28
CA PHE A 94 -2.79 -9.86 6.72
C PHE A 94 -3.71 -8.73 7.17
N CYS A 95 -3.99 -7.78 6.29
CA CYS A 95 -4.70 -6.55 6.63
C CYS A 95 -6.09 -6.44 6.01
N LEU A 96 -6.65 -7.52 5.45
CA LEU A 96 -8.05 -7.54 5.08
C LEU A 96 -8.90 -7.36 6.35
N PRO A 97 -9.74 -6.31 6.45
CA PRO A 97 -10.57 -6.10 7.62
C PRO A 97 -11.61 -7.22 7.72
N LYS A 98 -11.45 -8.08 8.73
CA LYS A 98 -12.39 -9.16 9.01
C LYS A 98 -13.44 -8.66 10.00
N ARG A 99 -14.71 -8.96 9.74
CA ARG A 99 -15.78 -8.70 10.70
C ARG A 99 -15.66 -9.74 11.82
N VAL A 100 -15.13 -9.32 12.97
CA VAL A 100 -15.22 -10.15 14.19
C VAL A 100 -16.63 -9.95 14.73
N ILE A 101 -17.52 -10.88 14.38
CA ILE A 101 -18.85 -10.97 15.00
C ILE A 101 -18.60 -11.51 16.41
N LYS A 102 -18.76 -10.67 17.43
CA LYS A 102 -18.86 -11.09 18.83
C LYS A 102 -20.32 -11.25 19.18
#